data_AF-A0A958IGF2-F1
#
_entry.id   AF-A0A958IGF2-F1
#
_cell.length_a   1.000
_cell.length_b   1.000
_cell.length_c   1.000
_cell.angle_alpha   90.00
_cell.angle_beta   90.00
_cell.angle_gamma   90.00
#
_symmetry.space_group_name_H-M   'P 1'
#
loop_
_entity.id
_entity.type
_entity.pdbx_description
1 polymer ?
#
loop_
_entity_poly.entity_id
_entity_poly.type
_entity_poly.pdbx_seq_one_letter_code
_entity_poly.pdbx_strand_id
1 'polypeptide(L)' 'LIRTRLNKQKMLYFSQLMKETPDKIIAVVTFITILELTKTREIDLVQERTFDDICITKAS' A
#
# COMPACT_ATOMS: atom_id res chain seq x y z
N LEU A 1 -7.25 5.11 -5.38
CA LEU A 1 -5.91 5.71 -5.15
C LEU A 1 -4.78 4.71 -5.45
N ILE A 2 -4.69 3.60 -4.71
CA ILE A 2 -3.59 2.61 -4.83
C ILE A 2 -3.51 2.02 -6.24
N ARG A 3 -4.61 1.50 -6.80
CA ARG A 3 -4.63 0.98 -8.19
C ARG A 3 -4.17 2.02 -9.23
N THR A 4 -4.65 3.26 -9.11
CA THR A 4 -4.27 4.37 -9.99
C THR A 4 -2.78 4.71 -9.88
N ARG A 5 -2.21 4.67 -8.67
CA ARG A 5 -0.78 4.88 -8.42
C ARG A 5 0.05 3.74 -9.01
N LEU A 6 -0.35 2.48 -8.78
CA LEU A 6 0.31 1.30 -9.34
C LEU A 6 0.20 1.20 -10.88
N ASN A 7 -0.78 1.86 -11.50
CA ASN A 7 -0.84 2.00 -12.95
C ASN A 7 0.20 2.99 -13.49
N LYS A 8 0.57 4.00 -12.70
CA LYS A 8 1.59 5.00 -13.06
C LYS A 8 3.01 4.60 -12.66
N GLN A 9 3.14 3.84 -11.58
CA GLN A 9 4.40 3.39 -11.00
C GLN A 9 4.34 1.88 -10.82
N LYS A 10 5.39 1.14 -11.20
CA LYS A 10 5.40 -0.33 -11.05
C LYS A 10 5.33 -0.81 -9.59
N MET A 11 5.60 0.10 -8.66
CA MET A 11 5.84 -0.19 -7.25
C MET A 11 5.53 1.06 -6.42
N LEU A 12 5.04 0.85 -5.20
CA LEU A 12 4.66 1.91 -4.27
C LEU A 12 5.02 1.49 -2.85
N TYR A 13 5.64 2.38 -2.09
CA TYR A 13 5.89 2.15 -0.67
C TYR A 13 4.77 2.74 0.19
N PHE A 14 4.43 2.06 1.28
CA PHE A 14 3.44 2.57 2.24
C PHE A 14 3.88 3.91 2.85
N SER A 15 5.17 4.08 3.15
CA SER A 15 5.69 5.37 3.63
C SER A 15 5.44 6.54 2.66
N GLN A 16 5.41 6.28 1.34
CA GLN A 16 5.10 7.30 0.32
C GLN A 16 3.62 7.69 0.34
N LEU A 17 2.73 6.73 0.57
CA LEU A 17 1.30 7.00 0.80
C LEU A 17 1.09 7.84 2.07
N MET A 18 1.89 7.56 3.10
CA MET A 18 1.79 8.23 4.40
C MET A 18 2.33 9.66 4.41
N LYS A 19 3.40 9.95 3.64
CA LYS A 19 3.94 11.32 3.53
C LYS A 19 2.94 12.34 3.01
N GLU A 20 1.99 11.89 2.20
CA GLU A 20 0.95 12.73 1.61
C GLU A 20 -0.32 12.80 2.47
N THR A 21 -0.34 12.09 3.59
CA THR A 21 -1.52 11.88 4.42
C THR A 21 -1.32 12.49 5.81
N PRO A 22 -1.93 13.64 6.13
CA PRO A 22 -1.70 14.32 7.41
C PRO A 22 -2.45 13.69 8.61
N ASP A 23 -3.43 12.81 8.36
CA ASP A 23 -4.33 12.28 9.39
C ASP A 23 -4.11 10.78 9.67
N LYS A 24 -4.02 10.43 10.96
CA LYS A 24 -3.91 9.05 11.46
C LYS A 24 -5.11 8.18 11.05
N ILE A 25 -6.31 8.76 10.92
CA ILE A 25 -7.49 8.02 10.45
C ILE A 25 -7.29 7.57 9.00
N ILE A 26 -6.80 8.46 8.13
CA ILE A 26 -6.55 8.12 6.73
C ILE A 26 -5.42 7.09 6.63
N ALA A 27 -4.42 7.13 7.52
CA ALA A 27 -3.41 6.08 7.64
C ALA A 27 -4.04 4.69 7.83
N VAL A 28 -4.93 4.58 8.83
CA VAL A 28 -5.60 3.33 9.18
C VAL A 28 -6.49 2.84 8.03
N VAL A 29 -7.28 3.74 7.42
CA VAL A 29 -8.14 3.39 6.28
C VAL A 29 -7.32 2.93 5.07
N THR A 30 -6.19 3.60 4.80
CA THR A 30 -5.27 3.20 3.72
C THR A 30 -4.69 1.81 3.99
N PHE A 31 -4.30 1.54 5.23
CA PHE A 31 -3.80 0.23 5.63
C PHE A 31 -4.86 -0.87 5.49
N ILE A 32 -6.10 -0.62 5.93
CA ILE A 32 -7.23 -1.56 5.74
C ILE A 32 -7.49 -1.81 4.24
N THR A 33 -7.40 -0.77 3.42
CA THR A 33 -7.57 -0.90 1.96
C THR A 33 -6.49 -1.80 1.34
N ILE A 34 -5.25 -1.69 1.81
CA ILE A 34 -4.14 -2.56 1.37
C ILE A 34 -4.40 -4.01 1.76
N LEU A 35 -4.86 -4.27 3.00
CA LEU A 35 -5.20 -5.62 3.46
C LEU A 35 -6.31 -6.24 2.61
N GLU A 36 -7.35 -5.49 2.29
CA GLU A 36 -8.46 -5.98 1.45
C GLU A 36 -7.99 -6.31 0.03
N LEU A 37 -7.21 -5.42 -0.61
CA LEU A 37 -6.68 -5.65 -1.96
C LEU A 37 -5.72 -6.85 -2.03
N THR A 38 -4.98 -7.10 -0.94
CA THR A 38 -4.10 -8.27 -0.83
C THR A 38 -4.94 -9.54 -0.69
N LYS A 39 -6.00 -9.50 0.13
CA LYS A 39 -6.93 -10.61 0.31
C LYS A 39 -7.65 -10.98 -0.99
N THR A 40 -8.01 -10.00 -1.82
CA THR A 40 -8.62 -10.21 -3.15
C THR A 40 -7.60 -10.54 -4.25
N ARG A 41 -6.31 -10.65 -3.93
CA ARG A 41 -5.20 -10.92 -4.85
C ARG A 41 -5.08 -9.91 -6.00
N GLU A 42 -5.37 -8.64 -5.72
CA GLU A 42 -5.22 -7.57 -6.70
C GLU A 42 -3.83 -6.90 -6.65
N ILE A 43 -3.15 -7.04 -5.51
CA ILE A 43 -1.81 -6.53 -5.25
C ILE A 43 -0.98 -7.59 -4.51
N ASP A 44 0.33 -7.50 -4.67
CA ASP A 44 1.30 -8.23 -3.87
C ASP A 44 1.97 -7.28 -2.88
N LEU A 45 2.39 -7.83 -1.73
CA LEU A 45 3.05 -7.09 -0.66
C LEU A 45 4.34 -7.78 -0.23
N VAL A 46 5.37 -6.99 0.06
CA VAL A 46 6.60 -7.44 0.71
C VAL A 46 6.88 -6.54 1.91
N GLN A 47 7.12 -7.17 3.07
CA GLN A 47 7.62 -6.55 4.29
C GLN A 47 8.63 -7.51 4.93
N GLU A 48 9.86 -7.07 5.15
CA GLU A 48 10.94 -7.93 5.65
C GLU A 48 10.84 -8.18 7.15
N ARG A 49 10.55 -7.14 7.94
CA ARG A 49 10.41 -7.22 9.40
C ARG A 49 9.22 -6.39 9.87
N THR A 50 8.78 -6.63 11.09
CA THR A 50 7.70 -5.84 11.70
C THR A 50 8.08 -4.36 11.75
N PHE A 51 7.18 -3.50 11.27
CA PHE A 51 7.34 -2.05 11.14
C PHE A 51 8.34 -1.58 10.07
N ASP A 52 8.93 -2.49 9.29
CA ASP A 52 9.61 -2.09 8.05
C ASP A 52 8.59 -1.54 7.05
N ASP A 53 9.10 -0.78 6.09
CA ASP A 53 8.27 -0.25 5.02
C ASP A 53 7.64 -1.39 4.21
N ILE A 54 6.44 -1.13 3.70
CA ILE A 54 5.67 -2.12 2.96
C ILE A 54 5.78 -1.76 1.49
N CYS A 55 6.40 -2.64 0.71
CA CYS A 55 6.46 -2.53 -0.73
C CYS A 55 5.21 -3.15 -1.35
N ILE A 56 4.52 -2.39 -2.20
CA ILE A 56 3.27 -2.76 -2.84
C ILE A 56 3.50 -2.83 -4.36
N THR A 57 3.14 -3.94 -4.98
CA THR A 57 3.19 -4.15 -6.43
C THR A 57 1.86 -4.68 -6.95
N LYS A 58 1.67 -4.66 -8.28
CA LYS A 58 0.52 -5.35 -8.88
C LYS A 58 0.68 -6.87 -8.69
N ALA A 59 -0.45 -7.55 -8.45
CA ALA A 59 -0.48 -9.00 -8.50
C ALA A 59 -0.09 -9.48 -9.91
N SER A 60 0.72 -10.55 -9.96
CA SER A 60 1.14 -11.20 -11.21
C SER A 60 0.16 -12.27 -11.67
#